data_AF-A0A243RMM2-F1
#
_entry.id   AF-A0A243RMM2-F1
#
_cell.length_a   1.000
_cell.length_b   1.000
_cell.length_c   1.000
_cell.angle_alpha   90.00
_cell.angle_beta   90.00
_cell.angle_gamma   90.00
#
_symmetry.space_group_name_H-M   'P 1'
#
loop_
_entity.id
_entity.type
_entity.pdbx_description
1 polymer ?
#
loop_
_entity_poly.entity_id
_entity_poly.type
_entity_poly.pdbx_seq_one_letter_code
_entity_poly.pdbx_strand_id
1 'polypeptide(L)'
;MGSDSVRERGILQLEYAAALVQKREITEAAVMIGEATQIVVGHSSARLAHSVRQARARLQPWEDNKHVRALDERLRALAIVH
;
A
#
# COMPACT_ATOMS: atom_id res chain seq x y z
N MET A 1 -21.78 -4.38 -12.02
CA MET A 1 -20.92 -3.17 -12.05
C MET A 1 -20.43 -2.94 -10.64
N GLY A 2 -19.17 -3.22 -10.29
CA GLY A 2 -18.72 -3.05 -8.90
C GLY A 2 -17.27 -3.42 -8.57
N SER A 3 -16.59 -4.16 -9.44
CA SER A 3 -15.17 -4.53 -9.26
C SER A 3 -14.20 -3.44 -9.73
N ASP A 4 -14.53 -2.72 -10.80
CA ASP A 4 -13.63 -1.71 -11.37
C ASP A 4 -13.51 -0.45 -10.52
N SER A 5 -14.61 0.01 -9.89
CA SER A 5 -14.60 1.18 -9.01
C SER A 5 -13.78 0.95 -7.74
N VAL A 6 -13.87 -0.25 -7.17
CA VAL A 6 -13.10 -0.64 -5.98
C VAL A 6 -11.61 -0.72 -6.31
N ARG A 7 -11.27 -1.30 -7.47
CA ARG A 7 -9.89 -1.32 -7.97
C ARG A 7 -9.33 0.08 -8.21
N GLU A 8 -10.08 0.94 -8.88
CA GLU A 8 -9.67 2.32 -9.18
C GLU A 8 -9.44 3.12 -7.91
N ARG A 9 -10.31 2.96 -6.90
CA ARG A 9 -10.10 3.52 -5.56
C ARG A 9 -8.78 3.05 -4.93
N GLY A 10 -8.44 1.77 -5.04
CA GLY A 10 -7.18 1.24 -4.53
C GLY A 10 -5.95 1.87 -5.20
N ILE A 11 -6.02 2.16 -6.50
CA ILE A 11 -4.95 2.86 -7.22
C ILE A 11 -4.81 4.30 -6.73
N LEU A 12 -5.93 5.04 -6.64
CA LEU A 12 -5.94 6.42 -6.16
C LEU A 12 -5.40 6.54 -4.72
N GLN A 13 -5.72 5.58 -3.86
CA GLN A 13 -5.16 5.52 -2.49
C GLN A 13 -3.63 5.34 -2.50
N LEU A 14 -3.07 4.53 -3.40
CA LEU A 14 -1.62 4.38 -3.51
C LEU A 14 -0.94 5.64 -4.06
N GLU A 15 -1.58 6.35 -4.99
CA GLU A 15 -1.10 7.64 -5.48
C GLU A 15 -1.12 8.71 -4.39
N TYR A 16 -2.19 8.77 -3.60
CA TYR A 16 -2.27 9.69 -2.46
C TYR A 16 -1.24 9.35 -1.37
N ALA A 17 -1.04 8.06 -1.06
CA ALA A 17 0.00 7.63 -0.15
C ALA A 17 1.40 8.09 -0.60
N ALA A 18 1.66 8.12 -1.91
CA ALA A 18 2.91 8.67 -2.43
C ALA A 18 3.07 10.17 -2.15
N ALA A 19 1.98 10.94 -2.22
CA ALA A 19 1.99 12.36 -1.85
C ALA A 19 2.22 12.55 -0.34
N LEU A 20 1.64 11.69 0.50
CA LEU A 20 1.88 11.69 1.95
C LEU A 20 3.35 11.42 2.29
N VAL A 21 4.00 10.46 1.59
CA VAL A 21 5.44 10.21 1.75
C VAL A 21 6.27 11.46 1.41
N GLN A 22 5.92 12.18 0.35
CA GLN A 22 6.60 13.44 -0.01
C GLN A 22 6.43 14.52 1.07
N LYS A 23 5.27 14.56 1.74
CA LYS A 23 5.00 15.45 2.88
C LYS A 23 5.60 14.98 4.20
N ARG A 24 6.27 13.82 4.23
CA ARG A 24 6.77 13.13 5.43
C ARG A 24 5.67 12.73 6.43
N GLU A 25 4.45 12.59 5.95
CA GLU A 25 3.30 12.03 6.70
C GLU A 25 3.35 10.50 6.62
N ILE A 26 4.38 9.91 7.23
CA ILE A 26 4.75 8.50 7.06
C ILE A 26 3.72 7.56 7.69
N THR A 27 3.15 7.96 8.83
CA THR A 27 2.13 7.19 9.53
C THR A 27 0.88 7.06 8.66
N GLU A 28 0.37 8.17 8.16
CA GLU A 28 -0.80 8.21 7.27
C GLU A 28 -0.52 7.45 5.97
N ALA A 29 0.68 7.61 5.39
CA ALA A 29 1.08 6.88 4.20
C ALA A 29 1.06 5.35 4.41
N ALA A 30 1.61 4.87 5.52
CA ALA A 30 1.66 3.44 5.83
C ALA A 30 0.27 2.85 6.06
N VAL A 31 -0.60 3.56 6.78
CA VAL A 31 -2.00 3.16 6.99
C VAL A 31 -2.74 3.05 5.66
N MET A 32 -2.61 4.07 4.81
CA MET A 32 -3.31 4.11 3.52
C MET A 32 -2.85 3.02 2.55
N ILE A 33 -1.55 2.72 2.50
CA ILE A 33 -1.04 1.59 1.70
C ILE A 33 -1.63 0.28 2.22
N GLY A 34 -1.75 0.10 3.54
CA GLY A 34 -2.38 -1.06 4.14
C GLY A 34 -3.84 -1.24 3.71
N GLU A 35 -4.63 -0.17 3.75
CA GLU A 35 -6.03 -0.18 3.29
C GLU A 35 -6.15 -0.51 1.81
N ALA A 36 -5.35 0.14 0.96
CA ALA A 36 -5.30 -0.14 -0.47
C ALA A 36 -4.95 -1.61 -0.74
N THR A 37 -4.05 -2.19 0.05
CA THR A 37 -3.63 -3.60 -0.09
C THR A 37 -4.79 -4.57 0.16
N GLN A 38 -5.68 -4.30 1.12
CA GLN A 38 -6.87 -5.14 1.37
C GLN A 38 -7.79 -5.18 0.16
N ILE A 39 -7.99 -4.02 -0.49
CA ILE A 39 -8.76 -3.90 -1.71
C ILE A 39 -8.09 -4.71 -2.85
N VAL A 40 -6.77 -4.60 -2.97
CA VAL A 40 -6.00 -5.22 -4.05
C VAL A 40 -6.00 -6.74 -4.00
N VAL A 41 -5.88 -7.35 -2.81
CA VAL A 41 -5.87 -8.82 -2.66
C VAL A 41 -7.19 -9.44 -3.10
N GLY A 42 -8.33 -8.75 -2.87
CA GLY A 42 -9.64 -9.23 -3.31
C GLY A 42 -9.81 -9.34 -4.83
N HIS A 43 -8.93 -8.71 -5.63
CA HIS A 43 -9.04 -8.66 -7.09
C HIS A 43 -7.92 -9.40 -7.84
N SER A 44 -7.00 -10.08 -7.13
CA SER A 44 -5.94 -10.95 -7.71
C SER A 44 -5.16 -10.30 -8.88
N SER A 45 -4.88 -9.00 -8.81
CA SER A 45 -4.21 -8.28 -9.90
C SER A 45 -2.71 -8.15 -9.65
N ALA A 46 -1.90 -8.80 -10.48
CA ALA A 46 -0.43 -8.71 -10.41
C ALA A 46 0.09 -7.26 -10.54
N ARG A 47 -0.57 -6.44 -11.37
CA ARG A 47 -0.23 -5.02 -11.53
C ARG A 47 -0.43 -4.24 -10.24
N LEU A 48 -1.52 -4.50 -9.51
CA LEU A 48 -1.80 -3.83 -8.26
C LEU A 48 -0.84 -4.28 -7.14
N ALA A 49 -0.52 -5.57 -7.07
CA ALA A 49 0.51 -6.05 -6.16
C ALA A 49 1.87 -5.38 -6.43
N HIS A 50 2.23 -5.17 -7.70
CA HIS A 50 3.41 -4.40 -8.07
C HIS A 50 3.34 -2.95 -7.59
N SER A 51 2.20 -2.27 -7.74
CA SER A 51 2.01 -0.90 -7.23
C SER A 51 2.14 -0.81 -5.71
N VAL A 52 1.63 -1.80 -4.96
CA VAL A 52 1.81 -1.88 -3.51
C VAL A 52 3.29 -2.05 -3.14
N ARG A 53 4.03 -2.92 -3.83
CA ARG A 53 5.48 -3.07 -3.60
C ARG A 53 6.25 -1.78 -3.88
N GLN A 54 5.92 -1.07 -4.97
CA GLN A 54 6.54 0.23 -5.25
C GLN A 54 6.24 1.25 -4.17
N ALA A 55 4.99 1.32 -3.69
CA ALA A 55 4.62 2.20 -2.59
C ALA A 55 5.39 1.85 -1.30
N ARG A 56 5.55 0.56 -0.99
CA ARG A 56 6.36 0.12 0.16
C ARG A 56 7.84 0.45 -0.02
N ALA A 57 8.41 0.30 -1.22
CA ALA A 57 9.81 0.64 -1.48
C ALA A 57 10.10 2.13 -1.22
N ARG A 58 9.13 3.01 -1.49
CA ARG A 58 9.25 4.45 -1.16
C ARG A 58 9.35 4.70 0.34
N LEU A 59 8.84 3.79 1.17
CA LEU A 59 8.93 3.87 2.63
C LEU A 59 10.24 3.31 3.19
N GLN A 60 11.17 2.81 2.36
CA GLN A 60 12.42 2.20 2.82
C GLN A 60 13.24 3.10 3.77
N PRO A 61 13.34 4.42 3.57
CA PRO A 61 14.06 5.30 4.50
C PRO A 61 13.46 5.38 5.92
N TRP A 62 12.24 4.87 6.12
CA TRP A 62 11.52 4.89 7.39
C TRP A 62 11.18 3.48 7.88
N GLU A 63 11.99 2.48 7.54
CA GLU A 63 11.79 1.09 7.95
C GLU A 63 11.71 0.89 9.47
N ASP A 64 12.40 1.73 10.25
CA ASP A 64 12.35 1.70 11.72
C ASP A 64 11.04 2.27 12.30
N ASN A 65 10.21 2.92 11.49
CA ASN A 65 8.91 3.43 11.94
C ASN A 65 7.95 2.26 12.23
N LYS A 66 7.35 2.27 13.43
CA LYS A 66 6.40 1.24 13.88
C LYS A 66 5.26 0.96 12.90
N HIS A 67 4.78 1.98 12.18
CA HIS A 67 3.69 1.85 11.20
C HIS A 67 4.17 1.20 9.90
N VAL A 68 5.40 1.46 9.49
CA VAL A 68 6.03 0.82 8.32
C VAL A 68 6.29 -0.66 8.61
N ARG A 69 6.74 -1.00 9.82
CA ARG A 69 6.89 -2.40 10.26
C ARG A 69 5.56 -3.15 10.32
N ALA A 70 4.52 -2.53 10.88
CA ALA A 70 3.18 -3.12 10.90
C ALA A 70 2.62 -3.33 9.49
N LEU A 71 2.90 -2.40 8.56
CA LEU A 71 2.60 -2.58 7.15
C LEU A 71 3.33 -3.80 6.58
N ASP A 72 4.63 -3.98 6.85
CA ASP A 72 5.40 -5.14 6.36
C ASP A 72 4.86 -6.48 6.86
N GLU A 73 4.47 -6.55 8.12
CA GLU A 73 3.82 -7.74 8.68
C GLU A 73 2.53 -8.07 7.91
N ARG A 74 1.72 -7.06 7.63
CA ARG A 74 0.48 -7.22 6.84
C ARG A 74 0.75 -7.61 5.40
N LEU A 75 1.75 -7.02 4.73
CA LEU A 75 2.10 -7.37 3.36
C LEU A 75 2.65 -8.80 3.24
N ARG A 76 3.41 -9.26 4.25
CA ARG A 76 3.88 -10.66 4.34
C ARG A 76 2.73 -11.64 4.57
N ALA A 77 1.79 -11.31 5.45
CA ALA A 77 0.60 -12.13 5.68
C ALA A 77 -0.26 -12.32 4.41
N LEU A 78 -0.19 -11.36 3.48
CA LEU A 78 -0.90 -11.38 2.20
C LEU A 78 -0.05 -11.89 1.03
N ALA A 79 1.15 -12.40 1.28
CA ALA A 79 2.11 -12.89 0.28
C ALA A 79 2.44 -11.85 -0.83
N ILE A 80 2.39 -10.56 -0.51
CA ILE A 80 2.71 -9.48 -1.45
C ILE A 80 4.21 -9.17 -1.44
N VAL A 81 4.82 -9.23 -0.26
CA VAL A 81 6.27 -9.12 -0.05
C VAL A 81 6.76 -10.37 0.67
N HIS A 82 8.03 -10.71 0.47
CA HIS A 82 8.71 -11.82 1.13
C HIS A 82 9.73 -11.28 2.12
#